data_AF-A0A4V0I8V0-F1
#
_entry.id   AF-A0A4V0I8V0-F1
#
_cell.length_a   1.000
_cell.length_b   1.000
_cell.length_c   1.000
_cell.angle_alpha   90.00
_cell.angle_beta   90.00
_cell.angle_gamma   90.00
#
_symmetry.space_group_name_H-M   'P 1'
#
loop_
_entity.id
_entity.type
_entity.pdbx_description
1 polymer ?
#
loop_
_entity_poly.entity_id
_entity_poly.type
_entity_poly.pdbx_seq_one_letter_code
_entity_poly.pdbx_strand_id
1 'polypeptide(L)'
;MKLYLRTQEPGDRRDHVHYDRCFEVASQAEWRARIAEVGDAILTSVLEPSGERFRLTGRHLYTRSHPHETHYVYDPAVHSSYREAAGRLAARIEAAIGDSKRCLVYLPLRGALPIWRAVRRHFRGDYPVGRLEEYHAVTSSFVSYPDELGIRGRNGGRASGRYANILELRRLRDWCIRQMGFDHMLYVDEIISGGMMRGHVNEMMQLGVTDLLPVTVAALADSFGTRSKANGYLASLADSRRIHAFLWEGCHTLVSEDQKFTLGTHYTDHAFGPHVVPVLTDALGWYEEKRRFDTDVLGSPAGFE
;
A
#
# COMPACT_ATOMS: atom_id res chain seq x y z
N MET A 1 -0.15 6.91 19.81
CA MET A 1 -0.14 6.39 18.43
C MET A 1 1.27 6.56 17.91
N LYS A 2 1.74 5.69 17.00
CA LYS A 2 3.07 5.85 16.39
C LYS A 2 2.95 6.57 15.05
N LEU A 3 3.66 7.68 14.89
CA LEU A 3 3.79 8.42 13.65
C LEU A 3 5.10 8.05 12.97
N TYR A 4 5.00 7.42 11.81
CA TYR A 4 6.14 7.11 10.97
C TYR A 4 6.23 8.10 9.81
N LEU A 5 7.42 8.63 9.58
CA LEU A 5 7.69 9.60 8.52
C LEU A 5 8.73 9.03 7.55
N ARG A 6 8.53 9.30 6.27
CA ARG A 6 9.51 9.08 5.21
C ARG A 6 9.86 10.43 4.58
N THR A 7 11.13 10.65 4.30
CA THR A 7 11.66 11.84 3.65
C THR A 7 12.12 11.55 2.22
N GLN A 8 12.19 12.58 1.39
CA GLN A 8 12.60 12.45 -0.02
C GLN A 8 14.04 11.94 -0.15
N GLU A 9 14.94 12.50 0.66
CA GLU A 9 16.30 11.97 0.80
C GLU A 9 16.33 10.94 1.94
N PRO A 10 16.86 9.73 1.69
CA PRO A 10 17.11 8.78 2.76
C PRO A 10 18.20 9.34 3.68
N GLY A 11 18.02 9.22 4.99
CA GLY A 11 19.10 9.52 5.94
C GLY A 11 20.28 8.55 5.79
N ASP A 12 21.26 8.61 6.71
CA ASP A 12 22.45 7.75 6.69
C ASP A 12 22.16 6.24 6.91
N ARG A 13 20.90 5.85 7.12
CA ARG A 13 20.51 4.46 7.32
C ARG A 13 20.55 3.69 6.00
N ARG A 14 21.03 2.45 6.04
CA ARG A 14 21.24 1.59 4.86
C ARG A 14 20.75 0.16 5.05
N ASP A 15 20.13 -0.12 6.18
CA ASP A 15 19.84 -1.47 6.67
C ASP A 15 18.37 -1.88 6.50
N HIS A 16 17.44 -0.95 6.28
CA HIS A 16 16.03 -1.25 6.05
C HIS A 16 15.35 -0.26 5.09
N VAL A 17 14.34 -0.70 4.34
CA VAL A 17 13.57 0.15 3.40
C VAL A 17 12.38 0.88 4.04
N HIS A 18 12.14 0.66 5.33
CA HIS A 18 11.02 1.24 6.09
C HIS A 18 11.16 2.76 6.32
N TYR A 19 10.33 3.31 7.20
CA TYR A 19 10.27 4.74 7.51
C TYR A 19 11.55 5.29 8.16
N ASP A 20 11.88 6.55 7.85
CA ASP A 20 13.11 7.21 8.29
C ASP A 20 13.02 7.67 9.76
N ARG A 21 11.82 8.05 10.22
CA ARG A 21 11.60 8.54 11.59
C ARG A 21 10.33 7.92 12.18
N CYS A 22 10.34 7.70 13.48
CA CYS A 22 9.18 7.23 14.26
C CYS A 22 9.03 8.08 15.52
N PHE A 23 7.81 8.54 15.79
CA PHE A 23 7.47 9.35 16.96
C PHE A 23 6.27 8.74 17.68
N GLU A 24 6.27 8.76 19.00
CA GLU A 24 5.03 8.62 19.75
C GLU A 24 4.33 9.98 19.80
N VAL A 25 3.07 10.00 19.41
CA VAL A 25 2.21 11.18 19.45
C VAL A 25 0.94 10.88 20.22
N ALA A 26 0.57 11.78 21.12
CA ALA A 26 -0.59 11.68 22.00
C ALA A 26 -1.75 12.60 21.56
N SER A 27 -1.52 13.51 20.61
CA SER A 27 -2.53 14.46 20.16
C SER A 27 -2.41 14.80 18.66
N GLN A 28 -3.51 15.31 18.09
CA GLN A 28 -3.53 15.80 16.70
C GLN A 28 -2.61 17.02 16.52
N ALA A 29 -2.43 17.82 17.58
CA ALA A 29 -1.53 18.97 17.56
C ALA A 29 -0.06 18.52 17.47
N GLU A 30 0.35 17.55 18.28
CA GLU A 30 1.69 16.96 18.22
C GLU A 30 1.97 16.33 16.85
N TRP A 31 0.99 15.59 16.32
CA TRP A 31 1.08 15.01 14.99
C TRP A 31 1.35 16.09 13.91
N ARG A 32 0.56 17.18 13.89
CA ARG A 32 0.77 18.30 12.95
C ARG A 32 2.14 18.95 13.12
N ALA A 33 2.57 19.16 14.36
CA ALA A 33 3.87 19.77 14.65
C ALA A 33 5.03 18.94 14.06
N ARG A 34 4.97 17.61 14.16
CA ARG A 34 6.00 16.71 13.58
C ARG A 34 6.03 16.75 12.06
N ILE A 35 4.88 16.88 11.40
CA ILE A 35 4.82 17.03 9.94
C ILE A 35 5.44 18.37 9.52
N ALA A 36 5.08 19.46 10.20
CA ALA A 36 5.62 20.79 9.94
C ALA A 36 7.14 20.87 10.17
N GLU A 37 7.66 20.17 11.18
CA GLU A 37 9.10 20.08 11.49
C GLU A 37 9.91 19.46 10.33
N VAL A 38 9.34 18.50 9.60
CA VAL A 38 10.00 17.88 8.44
C VAL A 38 9.94 18.78 7.20
N GLY A 39 8.90 19.60 7.07
CA GLY A 39 8.79 20.57 5.98
C GLY A 39 8.69 19.92 4.60
N ASP A 40 9.28 20.57 3.60
CA ASP A 40 9.25 20.17 2.19
C ASP A 40 10.01 18.87 1.90
N ALA A 41 10.88 18.45 2.80
CA ALA A 41 11.59 17.18 2.72
C ALA A 41 10.67 15.96 2.94
N ILE A 42 9.42 16.15 3.38
CA ILE A 42 8.50 15.03 3.62
C ILE A 42 8.11 14.37 2.31
N LEU A 43 8.10 13.04 2.32
CA LEU A 43 7.64 12.21 1.21
C LEU A 43 6.35 11.47 1.58
N THR A 44 6.24 10.98 2.82
CA THR A 44 5.06 10.25 3.28
C THR A 44 4.98 10.24 4.79
N SER A 45 3.76 10.14 5.35
CA SER A 45 3.60 9.72 6.72
C SER A 45 2.44 8.77 6.98
N VAL A 46 2.65 7.91 7.97
CA VAL A 46 1.71 6.88 8.42
C VAL A 46 1.54 6.99 9.92
N LEU A 47 0.29 6.96 10.38
CA LEU A 47 -0.04 6.93 11.79
C LEU A 47 -0.57 5.53 12.12
N GLU A 48 0.10 4.80 13.00
CA GLU A 48 -0.33 3.47 13.43
C GLU A 48 -1.02 3.53 14.79
N PRO A 49 -2.15 2.83 14.98
CA PRO A 49 -2.91 2.83 16.21
C PRO A 49 -2.29 1.90 17.27
N SER A 50 -1.07 2.21 17.70
CA SER A 50 -0.35 1.55 18.79
C SER A 50 -0.23 2.44 20.03
N GLY A 51 -0.16 1.80 21.21
CA GLY A 51 -0.10 2.49 22.50
C GLY A 51 -1.35 3.33 22.80
N GLU A 52 -1.15 4.52 23.36
CA GLU A 52 -2.23 5.46 23.66
C GLU A 52 -2.89 5.99 22.38
N ARG A 53 -4.22 6.00 22.33
CA ARG A 53 -5.00 6.39 21.13
C ARG A 53 -5.75 7.68 21.43
N PHE A 54 -5.82 8.59 20.44
CA PHE A 54 -6.58 9.83 20.54
C PHE A 54 -7.54 9.98 19.37
N ARG A 55 -8.63 10.74 19.59
CA ARG A 55 -9.60 11.05 18.53
C ARG A 55 -9.04 12.10 17.58
N LEU A 56 -9.09 11.79 16.30
CA LEU A 56 -8.80 12.76 15.23
C LEU A 56 -10.09 13.52 14.89
N THR A 57 -9.98 14.82 14.67
CA THR A 57 -11.12 15.69 14.35
C THR A 57 -11.28 15.85 12.84
N GLY A 58 -12.50 15.63 12.32
CA GLY A 58 -12.85 15.86 10.91
C GLY A 58 -14.15 15.13 10.51
N ARG A 59 -15.03 15.81 9.76
CA ARG A 59 -16.38 15.30 9.45
C ARG A 59 -16.37 13.99 8.65
N HIS A 60 -15.42 13.82 7.73
CA HIS A 60 -15.31 12.63 6.89
C HIS A 60 -14.68 11.43 7.60
N LEU A 61 -14.10 11.66 8.79
CA LEU A 61 -13.29 10.67 9.49
C LEU A 61 -14.10 9.64 10.24
N TYR A 62 -15.43 9.73 10.35
CA TYR A 62 -16.26 8.71 11.02
C TYR A 62 -17.55 8.43 10.27
N THR A 63 -17.73 9.04 9.09
CA THR A 63 -18.92 8.89 8.28
C THR A 63 -18.78 7.73 7.31
N ARG A 64 -19.80 6.87 7.26
CA ARG A 64 -20.03 5.93 6.17
C ARG A 64 -20.75 6.69 5.06
N SER A 65 -20.11 6.85 3.92
CA SER A 65 -20.66 7.59 2.78
C SER A 65 -20.63 6.80 1.48
N HIS A 66 -19.77 5.77 1.38
CA HIS A 66 -19.75 4.91 0.20
C HIS A 66 -20.80 3.80 0.32
N PRO A 67 -21.49 3.38 -0.76
CA PRO A 67 -22.43 2.26 -0.72
C PRO A 67 -21.83 0.96 -0.17
N HIS A 68 -20.55 0.71 -0.45
CA HIS A 68 -19.81 -0.44 0.12
C HIS A 68 -19.54 -0.32 1.62
N GLU A 69 -19.67 0.87 2.23
CA GLU A 69 -19.54 1.12 3.67
C GLU A 69 -20.91 1.07 4.38
N THR A 70 -21.94 1.66 3.77
CA THR A 70 -23.29 1.78 4.36
C THR A 70 -24.09 0.50 4.26
N HIS A 71 -23.80 -0.35 3.27
CA HIS A 71 -24.48 -1.61 3.03
C HIS A 71 -23.54 -2.80 3.14
N TYR A 72 -22.45 -2.68 3.91
CA TYR A 72 -21.59 -3.83 4.18
C TYR A 72 -22.41 -4.92 4.87
N VAL A 73 -22.64 -6.03 4.15
CA VAL A 73 -23.22 -7.25 4.68
C VAL A 73 -22.10 -8.27 4.69
N TYR A 74 -21.78 -8.76 5.88
CA TYR A 74 -20.81 -9.84 6.03
C TYR A 74 -21.29 -11.08 5.24
N ASP A 75 -20.43 -11.57 4.35
CA ASP A 75 -20.66 -12.79 3.58
C ASP A 75 -19.41 -13.70 3.66
N PRO A 76 -19.49 -14.86 4.34
CA PRO A 76 -18.36 -15.78 4.47
C PRO A 76 -17.93 -16.38 3.13
N ALA A 77 -18.82 -16.49 2.13
CA ALA A 77 -18.47 -16.97 0.80
C ALA A 77 -17.56 -15.98 0.07
N VAL A 78 -17.78 -14.68 0.26
CA VAL A 78 -16.91 -13.62 -0.28
C VAL A 78 -15.50 -13.73 0.32
N HIS A 79 -15.40 -13.90 1.64
CA HIS A 79 -14.11 -14.08 2.31
C HIS A 79 -13.40 -15.37 1.86
N SER A 80 -14.13 -16.48 1.68
CA SER A 80 -13.54 -17.72 1.14
C SER A 80 -13.01 -17.53 -0.27
N SER A 81 -13.78 -16.90 -1.15
CA SER A 81 -13.38 -16.60 -2.53
C SER A 81 -12.09 -15.77 -2.57
N TYR A 82 -12.00 -14.74 -1.72
CA TYR A 82 -10.82 -13.89 -1.60
C TYR A 82 -9.59 -14.68 -1.14
N ARG A 83 -9.73 -15.48 -0.07
CA ARG A 83 -8.65 -16.31 0.48
C ARG A 83 -8.15 -17.36 -0.53
N GLU A 84 -9.07 -18.01 -1.25
CA GLU A 84 -8.72 -18.97 -2.29
C GLU A 84 -7.95 -18.32 -3.45
N ALA A 85 -8.38 -17.13 -3.89
CA ALA A 85 -7.66 -16.36 -4.90
C ALA A 85 -6.27 -15.94 -4.41
N ALA A 86 -6.16 -15.50 -3.16
CA ALA A 86 -4.88 -15.16 -2.55
C ALA A 86 -3.93 -16.37 -2.48
N GLY A 87 -4.45 -17.56 -2.15
CA GLY A 87 -3.67 -18.80 -2.14
C GLY A 87 -3.17 -19.23 -3.52
N ARG A 88 -3.99 -19.10 -4.57
CA ARG A 88 -3.55 -19.34 -5.95
C ARG A 88 -2.51 -18.33 -6.40
N LEU A 89 -2.71 -17.05 -6.07
CA LEU A 89 -1.79 -15.98 -6.41
C LEU A 89 -0.43 -16.18 -5.71
N ALA A 90 -0.45 -16.58 -4.44
CA ALA A 90 0.76 -16.89 -3.66
C ALA A 90 1.64 -17.92 -4.35
N ALA A 91 1.09 -19.07 -4.76
CA ALA A 91 1.84 -20.12 -5.44
C ALA A 91 2.50 -19.62 -6.74
N ARG A 92 1.79 -18.75 -7.49
CA ARG A 92 2.32 -18.16 -8.73
C ARG A 92 3.41 -17.13 -8.46
N ILE A 93 3.27 -16.33 -7.41
CA ILE A 93 4.29 -15.38 -6.98
C ILE A 93 5.55 -16.15 -6.54
N GLU A 94 5.42 -17.16 -5.67
CA GLU A 94 6.56 -17.96 -5.19
C GLU A 94 7.36 -18.56 -6.34
N ALA A 95 6.68 -19.06 -7.38
CA ALA A 95 7.33 -19.55 -8.59
C ALA A 95 8.04 -18.43 -9.37
N ALA A 96 7.41 -17.26 -9.51
CA ALA A 96 7.97 -16.15 -10.30
C ALA A 96 9.18 -15.47 -9.66
N ILE A 97 9.27 -15.47 -8.33
CA ILE A 97 10.38 -14.87 -7.55
C ILE A 97 11.31 -15.95 -6.94
N GLY A 98 11.16 -17.21 -7.34
CA GLY A 98 11.81 -18.36 -6.69
C GLY A 98 13.33 -18.24 -6.60
N ASP A 99 13.95 -17.70 -7.65
CA ASP A 99 15.41 -17.53 -7.75
C ASP A 99 15.92 -16.22 -7.12
N SER A 100 15.01 -15.31 -6.73
CA SER A 100 15.36 -14.05 -6.08
C SER A 100 15.88 -14.28 -4.66
N LYS A 101 17.08 -13.76 -4.40
CA LYS A 101 17.70 -13.78 -3.07
C LYS A 101 17.13 -12.67 -2.18
N ARG A 102 16.81 -11.53 -2.78
CA ARG A 102 16.25 -10.37 -2.07
C ARG A 102 15.24 -9.63 -2.95
N CYS A 103 13.97 -9.77 -2.61
CA CYS A 103 12.85 -9.18 -3.32
C CYS A 103 12.26 -8.01 -2.53
N LEU A 104 12.16 -6.86 -3.20
CA LEU A 104 11.48 -5.67 -2.70
C LEU A 104 9.99 -5.80 -3.00
N VAL A 105 9.16 -5.89 -1.97
CA VAL A 105 7.71 -5.98 -2.11
C VAL A 105 7.11 -4.57 -2.03
N TYR A 106 6.78 -3.99 -3.18
CA TYR A 106 6.19 -2.66 -3.28
C TYR A 106 4.69 -2.71 -3.12
N LEU A 107 4.19 -2.06 -2.07
CA LEU A 107 2.79 -2.04 -1.68
C LEU A 107 2.28 -0.61 -1.76
N PRO A 108 1.63 -0.20 -2.87
CA PRO A 108 0.85 1.02 -2.96
C PRO A 108 -0.29 0.94 -1.96
N LEU A 109 -0.15 1.68 -0.89
CA LEU A 109 -1.15 1.71 0.14
C LEU A 109 -2.39 2.45 -0.37
N ARG A 110 -3.59 1.89 -0.18
CA ARG A 110 -3.98 1.12 1.02
C ARG A 110 -4.46 -0.30 0.74
N GLY A 111 -5.02 -0.55 -0.45
CA GLY A 111 -5.60 -1.84 -0.80
C GLY A 111 -4.56 -2.95 -1.00
N ALA A 112 -3.31 -2.60 -1.34
CA ALA A 112 -2.22 -3.56 -1.48
C ALA A 112 -1.86 -4.31 -0.19
N LEU A 113 -1.92 -3.67 0.98
CA LEU A 113 -1.49 -4.29 2.24
C LEU A 113 -2.36 -5.49 2.66
N PRO A 114 -3.70 -5.41 2.72
CA PRO A 114 -4.52 -6.57 3.03
C PRO A 114 -4.40 -7.67 1.98
N ILE A 115 -4.23 -7.32 0.69
CA ILE A 115 -3.95 -8.30 -0.37
C ILE A 115 -2.64 -9.04 -0.08
N TRP A 116 -1.57 -8.29 0.17
CA TRP A 116 -0.26 -8.85 0.45
C TRP A 116 -0.27 -9.74 1.69
N ARG A 117 -0.91 -9.32 2.79
CA ARG A 117 -1.06 -10.15 4.00
C ARG A 117 -1.81 -11.45 3.72
N ALA A 118 -2.91 -11.38 2.95
CA ALA A 118 -3.70 -12.55 2.57
C ALA A 118 -2.92 -13.49 1.64
N VAL A 119 -2.07 -12.96 0.78
CA VAL A 119 -1.18 -13.74 -0.11
C VAL A 119 -0.03 -14.36 0.69
N ARG A 120 0.65 -13.56 1.52
CA ARG A 120 1.87 -13.94 2.24
C ARG A 120 1.65 -15.10 3.21
N ARG A 121 0.47 -15.18 3.86
CA ARG A 121 0.11 -16.32 4.73
C ARG A 121 0.07 -17.68 4.03
N HIS A 122 -0.01 -17.70 2.70
CA HIS A 122 -0.06 -18.92 1.90
C HIS A 122 1.30 -19.34 1.33
N PHE A 123 2.35 -18.53 1.55
CA PHE A 123 3.70 -18.90 1.14
C PHE A 123 4.16 -20.11 1.94
N ARG A 124 4.74 -21.09 1.26
CA ARG A 124 5.18 -22.36 1.84
C ARG A 124 6.69 -22.44 2.01
N GLY A 125 7.43 -21.61 1.27
CA GLY A 125 8.88 -21.55 1.42
C GLY A 125 9.30 -21.10 2.82
N ASP A 126 10.43 -21.62 3.30
CA ASP A 126 11.14 -21.01 4.41
C ASP A 126 11.95 -19.84 3.84
N TYR A 127 11.54 -18.61 4.16
CA TYR A 127 12.15 -17.40 3.63
C TYR A 127 13.08 -16.83 4.70
N PRO A 128 14.40 -16.72 4.41
CA PRO A 128 15.31 -16.01 5.31
C PRO A 128 14.78 -14.60 5.62
N VAL A 129 15.05 -14.14 6.84
CA VAL A 129 14.73 -12.77 7.25
C VAL A 129 15.33 -11.79 6.24
N GLY A 130 14.53 -10.84 5.76
CA GLY A 130 14.95 -9.86 4.76
C GLY A 130 14.90 -10.31 3.30
N ARG A 131 14.54 -11.59 3.01
CA ARG A 131 14.34 -12.03 1.61
C ARG A 131 13.17 -11.31 0.94
N LEU A 132 12.08 -11.07 1.68
CA LEU A 132 10.92 -10.32 1.22
C LEU A 132 10.79 -9.08 2.09
N GLU A 133 11.22 -7.94 1.57
CA GLU A 133 11.22 -6.69 2.33
C GLU A 133 10.11 -5.76 1.83
N GLU A 134 9.20 -5.40 2.73
CA GLU A 134 8.00 -4.65 2.39
C GLU A 134 8.28 -3.15 2.31
N TYR A 135 7.89 -2.55 1.19
CA TYR A 135 7.90 -1.12 0.98
C TYR A 135 6.48 -0.57 0.88
N HIS A 136 6.09 0.09 1.96
CA HIS A 136 4.77 0.66 2.18
C HIS A 136 4.72 2.07 1.58
N ALA A 137 4.27 2.18 0.33
CA ALA A 137 4.26 3.44 -0.43
C ALA A 137 2.91 4.14 -0.33
N VAL A 138 2.89 5.43 0.00
CA VAL A 138 1.62 6.16 0.19
C VAL A 138 1.31 6.99 -1.05
N THR A 139 0.63 6.34 -1.98
CA THR A 139 0.49 6.83 -3.37
C THR A 139 -0.97 7.03 -3.79
N SER A 140 -1.90 6.97 -2.83
CA SER A 140 -3.32 7.20 -3.07
C SER A 140 -3.60 8.64 -3.54
N SER A 141 -4.48 8.78 -4.53
CA SER A 141 -4.92 10.07 -5.09
C SER A 141 -5.54 11.01 -4.05
N PHE A 142 -6.00 10.47 -2.92
CA PHE A 142 -6.54 11.21 -1.78
C PHE A 142 -5.46 11.84 -0.89
N VAL A 143 -4.19 11.49 -1.08
CA VAL A 143 -3.08 12.13 -0.34
C VAL A 143 -2.62 13.34 -1.13
N SER A 144 -2.66 14.51 -0.47
CA SER A 144 -2.20 15.77 -1.05
C SER A 144 -1.14 16.41 -0.16
N TYR A 145 -0.26 17.22 -0.76
CA TYR A 145 0.74 17.99 -0.03
C TYR A 145 0.22 19.40 0.34
N PRO A 146 0.52 19.95 1.53
CA PRO A 146 0.05 21.23 1.99
C PRO A 146 0.56 22.32 1.09
N ASP A 147 -0.26 23.34 0.89
CA ASP A 147 0.12 24.43 0.02
C ASP A 147 1.36 25.15 0.57
N GLU A 148 1.49 25.18 1.90
CA GLU A 148 2.57 25.76 2.70
C GLU A 148 3.92 25.07 2.46
N LEU A 149 3.94 23.80 2.04
CA LEU A 149 5.19 23.09 1.72
C LEU A 149 5.71 23.38 0.31
N GLY A 150 4.96 24.14 -0.51
CA GLY A 150 5.40 24.49 -1.86
C GLY A 150 5.50 23.32 -2.85
N ILE A 151 5.08 22.11 -2.47
CA ILE A 151 5.13 20.92 -3.33
C ILE A 151 3.98 21.00 -4.36
N ARG A 152 4.32 21.05 -5.65
CA ARG A 152 3.38 21.23 -6.76
C ARG A 152 3.45 20.09 -7.75
N GLY A 153 2.27 19.68 -8.23
CA GLY A 153 2.13 18.70 -9.31
C GLY A 153 2.54 19.29 -10.66
N ARG A 154 2.52 18.45 -11.69
CA ARG A 154 2.99 18.79 -13.05
C ARG A 154 2.30 20.02 -13.67
N ASN A 155 1.05 20.30 -13.29
CA ASN A 155 0.25 21.41 -13.82
C ASN A 155 0.27 22.64 -12.89
N GLY A 156 1.18 22.71 -11.92
CA GLY A 156 1.27 23.82 -10.96
C GLY A 156 0.22 23.79 -9.84
N GLY A 157 -0.76 22.88 -9.90
CA GLY A 157 -1.69 22.60 -8.79
C GLY A 157 -1.05 21.81 -7.66
N ARG A 158 -1.82 21.55 -6.59
CA ARG A 158 -1.37 20.75 -5.45
C ARG A 158 -0.93 19.35 -5.91
N ALA A 159 0.22 18.89 -5.42
CA ALA A 159 0.68 17.54 -5.70
C ALA A 159 -0.23 16.50 -5.02
N SER A 160 -0.52 15.40 -5.72
CA SER A 160 -1.39 14.30 -5.26
C SER A 160 -0.66 12.95 -5.30
N GLY A 161 -1.34 11.85 -4.93
CA GLY A 161 -0.79 10.49 -4.88
C GLY A 161 0.06 10.03 -6.08
N ARG A 162 -0.27 10.44 -7.30
CA ARG A 162 0.55 10.13 -8.49
C ARG A 162 1.92 10.81 -8.46
N TYR A 163 1.97 12.05 -7.97
CA TYR A 163 3.23 12.75 -7.75
C TYR A 163 4.03 12.08 -6.61
N ALA A 164 3.33 11.65 -5.53
CA ALA A 164 3.95 10.89 -4.46
C ALA A 164 4.56 9.57 -4.96
N ASN A 165 3.88 8.82 -5.84
CA ASN A 165 4.44 7.61 -6.43
C ASN A 165 5.74 7.86 -7.19
N ILE A 166 5.82 8.96 -7.95
CA ILE A 166 7.06 9.34 -8.64
C ILE A 166 8.19 9.62 -7.64
N LEU A 167 7.92 10.31 -6.53
CA LEU A 167 8.91 10.56 -5.49
C LEU A 167 9.36 9.27 -4.80
N GLU A 168 8.40 8.42 -4.42
CA GLU A 168 8.65 7.09 -3.83
C GLU A 168 9.55 6.24 -4.73
N LEU A 169 9.22 6.15 -6.02
CA LEU A 169 10.00 5.38 -6.99
C LEU A 169 11.39 5.97 -7.24
N ARG A 170 11.54 7.30 -7.24
CA ARG A 170 12.87 7.94 -7.34
C ARG A 170 13.75 7.58 -6.14
N ARG A 171 13.22 7.73 -4.93
CA ARG A 171 13.91 7.34 -3.68
C ARG A 171 14.29 5.86 -3.71
N LEU A 172 13.35 4.98 -4.05
CA LEU A 172 13.60 3.54 -4.17
C LEU A 172 14.70 3.22 -5.18
N ARG A 173 14.64 3.82 -6.37
CA ARG A 173 15.61 3.58 -7.43
C ARG A 173 17.02 3.98 -7.01
N ASP A 174 17.16 5.19 -6.47
CA ASP A 174 18.47 5.78 -6.20
C ASP A 174 19.12 5.23 -4.91
N TRP A 175 18.30 4.82 -3.94
CA TRP A 175 18.76 4.29 -2.66
C TRP A 175 18.54 2.78 -2.50
N CYS A 176 17.30 2.30 -2.49
CA CYS A 176 17.03 0.88 -2.20
C CYS A 176 17.63 -0.05 -3.26
N ILE A 177 17.27 0.14 -4.52
CA ILE A 177 17.61 -0.80 -5.60
C ILE A 177 19.12 -0.83 -5.84
N ARG A 178 19.74 0.34 -5.98
CA ARG A 178 21.18 0.44 -6.28
C ARG A 178 22.08 0.07 -5.11
N GLN A 179 21.68 0.33 -3.87
CA GLN A 179 22.58 0.20 -2.71
C GLN A 179 22.31 -1.04 -1.86
N MET A 180 21.06 -1.51 -1.77
CA MET A 180 20.68 -2.59 -0.86
C MET A 180 20.68 -3.97 -1.53
N GLY A 181 21.03 -4.07 -2.81
CA GLY A 181 21.22 -5.35 -3.49
C GLY A 181 19.93 -6.17 -3.68
N PHE A 182 18.79 -5.49 -3.87
CA PHE A 182 17.58 -6.15 -4.33
C PHE A 182 17.76 -6.65 -5.76
N ASP A 183 17.38 -7.90 -6.01
CA ASP A 183 17.49 -8.54 -7.32
C ASP A 183 16.13 -8.77 -7.99
N HIS A 184 15.03 -8.39 -7.32
CA HIS A 184 13.67 -8.47 -7.84
C HIS A 184 12.77 -7.45 -7.16
N MET A 185 11.76 -6.94 -7.86
CA MET A 185 10.68 -6.15 -7.28
C MET A 185 9.33 -6.78 -7.54
N LEU A 186 8.55 -6.98 -6.48
CA LEU A 186 7.18 -7.47 -6.54
C LEU A 186 6.22 -6.31 -6.25
N TYR A 187 5.53 -5.82 -7.27
CA TYR A 187 4.43 -4.87 -7.12
C TYR A 187 3.14 -5.65 -6.82
N VAL A 188 2.45 -5.33 -5.73
CA VAL A 188 1.16 -5.95 -5.37
C VAL A 188 0.10 -4.89 -5.23
N ASP A 189 -1.07 -5.05 -5.85
CA ASP A 189 -2.15 -4.07 -5.76
C ASP A 189 -3.49 -4.68 -6.20
N GLU A 190 -4.59 -3.94 -6.05
CA GLU A 190 -5.91 -4.34 -6.55
C GLU A 190 -6.14 -4.01 -8.04
N ILE A 191 -7.05 -4.77 -8.68
CA ILE A 191 -7.57 -4.46 -10.01
C ILE A 191 -9.09 -4.32 -9.95
N ILE A 192 -9.55 -3.06 -9.91
CA ILE A 192 -10.97 -2.72 -10.14
C ILE A 192 -11.16 -2.37 -11.63
N SER A 193 -10.61 -1.23 -12.06
CA SER A 193 -10.49 -0.84 -13.48
C SER A 193 -9.08 -1.07 -14.04
N GLY A 194 -8.08 -1.12 -13.14
CA GLY A 194 -6.66 -1.27 -13.44
C GLY A 194 -5.96 -0.01 -13.97
N GLY A 195 -6.63 1.15 -13.97
CA GLY A 195 -6.05 2.42 -14.42
C GLY A 195 -4.84 2.88 -13.58
N MET A 196 -4.94 2.77 -12.25
CA MET A 196 -3.89 3.16 -11.30
C MET A 196 -2.66 2.25 -11.42
N MET A 197 -2.85 0.94 -11.36
CA MET A 197 -1.77 -0.05 -11.57
C MET A 197 -1.02 0.19 -12.88
N ARG A 198 -1.75 0.41 -13.98
CA ARG A 198 -1.12 0.78 -15.25
C ARG A 198 -0.30 2.07 -15.14
N GLY A 199 -0.80 3.07 -14.43
CA GLY A 199 -0.08 4.32 -14.16
C GLY A 199 1.23 4.08 -13.42
N HIS A 200 1.19 3.32 -12.32
CA HIS A 200 2.37 3.01 -11.51
C HIS A 200 3.41 2.20 -12.29
N VAL A 201 2.99 1.17 -13.05
CA VAL A 201 3.92 0.36 -13.87
C VAL A 201 4.58 1.22 -14.96
N ASN A 202 3.83 2.15 -15.57
CA ASN A 202 4.42 3.11 -16.52
C ASN A 202 5.43 4.04 -15.86
N GLU A 203 5.18 4.49 -14.64
CA GLU A 203 6.12 5.33 -13.88
C GLU A 203 7.39 4.57 -13.49
N MET A 204 7.26 3.30 -13.12
CA MET A 204 8.42 2.41 -12.89
C MET A 204 9.28 2.29 -14.15
N MET A 205 8.68 2.03 -15.30
CA MET A 205 9.40 1.97 -16.58
C MET A 205 10.05 3.32 -16.93
N GLN A 206 9.31 4.43 -16.80
CA GLN A 206 9.82 5.77 -17.13
C GLN A 206 10.99 6.20 -16.24
N LEU A 207 10.99 5.77 -14.99
CA LEU A 207 12.09 6.06 -14.04
C LEU A 207 13.26 5.08 -14.17
N GLY A 208 13.15 4.05 -15.02
CA GLY A 208 14.19 3.03 -15.26
C GLY A 208 14.27 1.96 -14.18
N VAL A 209 13.22 1.77 -13.37
CA VAL A 209 13.21 0.71 -12.33
C VAL A 209 13.26 -0.67 -12.98
N THR A 210 12.51 -0.88 -14.06
CA THR A 210 12.49 -2.14 -14.83
C THR A 210 13.80 -2.46 -15.54
N ASP A 211 14.66 -1.45 -15.72
CA ASP A 211 15.97 -1.61 -16.34
C ASP A 211 17.03 -2.02 -15.30
N LEU A 212 16.75 -1.80 -14.01
CA LEU A 212 17.65 -2.13 -12.91
C LEU A 212 17.39 -3.52 -12.31
N LEU A 213 16.13 -3.95 -12.28
CA LEU A 213 15.76 -5.29 -11.79
C LEU A 213 14.47 -5.82 -12.45
N PRO A 214 14.27 -7.15 -12.45
CA PRO A 214 13.01 -7.77 -12.83
C PRO A 214 11.85 -7.26 -11.96
N VAL A 215 10.75 -6.84 -12.61
CA VAL A 215 9.52 -6.42 -11.92
C VAL A 215 8.41 -7.44 -12.18
N THR A 216 7.94 -8.10 -11.12
CA THR A 216 6.70 -8.89 -11.14
C THR A 216 5.55 -8.02 -10.66
N VAL A 217 4.49 -7.94 -11.45
CA VAL A 217 3.25 -7.27 -11.09
C VAL A 217 2.24 -8.34 -10.70
N ALA A 218 1.73 -8.30 -9.47
CA ALA A 218 0.80 -9.25 -8.91
C ALA A 218 -0.48 -8.56 -8.42
N ALA A 219 -1.63 -9.21 -8.58
CA ALA A 219 -2.89 -8.58 -8.22
C ALA A 219 -4.05 -9.53 -7.91
N LEU A 220 -4.98 -9.05 -7.09
CA LEU A 220 -6.33 -9.59 -7.03
C LEU A 220 -7.28 -8.70 -7.83
N ALA A 221 -8.22 -9.31 -8.55
CA ALA A 221 -9.16 -8.61 -9.42
C ALA A 221 -10.62 -8.79 -8.97
N ASP A 222 -11.38 -7.70 -8.95
CA ASP A 222 -12.79 -7.68 -8.54
C ASP A 222 -13.68 -8.38 -9.58
N SER A 223 -14.82 -8.93 -9.14
CA SER A 223 -15.80 -9.55 -10.04
C SER A 223 -15.15 -10.61 -10.95
N PHE A 224 -14.22 -11.38 -10.39
CA PHE A 224 -13.39 -12.38 -11.09
C PHE A 224 -12.57 -11.82 -12.27
N GLY A 225 -12.27 -10.52 -12.29
CA GLY A 225 -11.50 -9.85 -13.33
C GLY A 225 -12.29 -9.47 -14.58
N THR A 226 -13.60 -9.72 -14.62
CA THR A 226 -14.48 -9.44 -15.77
C THR A 226 -14.49 -7.96 -16.21
N ARG A 227 -14.14 -7.05 -15.31
CA ARG A 227 -14.16 -5.60 -15.53
C ARG A 227 -12.81 -4.98 -15.89
N SER A 228 -11.72 -5.76 -15.89
CA SER A 228 -10.36 -5.23 -16.02
C SER A 228 -9.87 -5.14 -17.47
N LYS A 229 -9.78 -3.91 -17.98
CA LYS A 229 -9.06 -3.62 -19.24
C LYS A 229 -7.54 -3.64 -19.08
N ALA A 230 -7.02 -3.55 -17.85
CA ALA A 230 -5.58 -3.55 -17.60
C ALA A 230 -4.92 -4.91 -17.86
N ASN A 231 -5.70 -6.00 -17.81
CA ASN A 231 -5.19 -7.35 -17.97
C ASN A 231 -4.46 -7.53 -19.31
N GLY A 232 -5.05 -7.08 -20.42
CA GLY A 232 -4.43 -7.21 -21.74
C GLY A 232 -3.17 -6.36 -21.89
N TYR A 233 -3.17 -5.15 -21.34
CA TYR A 233 -2.00 -4.25 -21.40
C TYR A 233 -0.83 -4.81 -20.59
N LEU A 234 -1.05 -5.16 -19.32
CA LEU A 234 0.02 -5.67 -18.46
C LEU A 234 0.52 -7.05 -18.91
N ALA A 235 -0.38 -7.91 -19.45
CA ALA A 235 0.01 -9.14 -20.10
C ALA A 235 0.94 -8.87 -21.30
N SER A 236 0.60 -7.91 -22.17
CA SER A 236 1.46 -7.55 -23.31
C SER A 236 2.84 -7.02 -22.88
N LEU A 237 2.93 -6.33 -21.74
CA LEU A 237 4.22 -5.90 -21.19
C LEU A 237 5.07 -7.09 -20.72
N ALA A 238 4.44 -8.09 -20.11
CA ALA A 238 5.13 -9.32 -19.72
C ALA A 238 5.58 -10.13 -20.95
N ASP A 239 4.70 -10.29 -21.95
CA ASP A 239 5.00 -11.00 -23.20
C ASP A 239 6.17 -10.36 -23.97
N SER A 240 6.23 -9.02 -23.96
CA SER A 240 7.32 -8.24 -24.56
C SER A 240 8.54 -8.07 -23.64
N ARG A 241 8.56 -8.72 -22.47
CA ARG A 241 9.64 -8.68 -21.47
C ARG A 241 9.98 -7.27 -20.97
N ARG A 242 9.01 -6.36 -21.01
CA ARG A 242 9.10 -5.01 -20.43
C ARG A 242 8.93 -5.05 -18.91
N ILE A 243 8.24 -6.07 -18.41
CA ILE A 243 8.22 -6.50 -17.01
C ILE A 243 8.49 -8.01 -16.99
N HIS A 244 8.87 -8.54 -15.83
CA HIS A 244 9.20 -9.97 -15.68
C HIS A 244 7.96 -10.85 -15.82
N ALA A 245 6.90 -10.49 -15.11
CA ALA A 245 5.64 -11.24 -15.13
C ALA A 245 4.47 -10.34 -14.72
N PHE A 246 3.29 -10.68 -15.24
CA PHE A 246 2.02 -10.18 -14.75
C PHE A 246 1.16 -11.34 -14.26
N LEU A 247 0.86 -11.34 -12.96
CA LEU A 247 0.15 -12.39 -12.26
C LEU A 247 -1.12 -11.79 -11.67
N TRP A 248 -2.27 -12.43 -11.90
CA TRP A 248 -3.49 -11.99 -11.25
C TRP A 248 -4.45 -13.15 -11.04
N GLU A 249 -5.26 -13.02 -9.99
CA GLU A 249 -6.35 -13.95 -9.68
C GLU A 249 -7.65 -13.18 -9.45
N GLY A 250 -8.75 -13.72 -9.96
CA GLY A 250 -10.08 -13.17 -9.73
C GLY A 250 -10.66 -13.63 -8.39
N CYS A 251 -11.28 -12.70 -7.66
CA CYS A 251 -12.13 -13.00 -6.50
C CYS A 251 -13.52 -12.37 -6.69
N HIS A 252 -14.48 -12.79 -5.87
CA HIS A 252 -15.84 -12.26 -5.93
C HIS A 252 -15.88 -10.75 -5.70
N THR A 253 -15.35 -10.30 -4.56
CA THR A 253 -15.31 -8.89 -4.18
C THR A 253 -13.95 -8.55 -3.60
N LEU A 254 -13.35 -7.46 -4.09
CA LEU A 254 -12.13 -6.93 -3.51
C LEU A 254 -12.38 -6.17 -2.21
N VAL A 255 -11.38 -6.24 -1.33
CA VAL A 255 -11.14 -5.20 -0.33
C VAL A 255 -10.41 -4.05 -1.02
N SER A 256 -11.14 -2.99 -1.36
CA SER A 256 -10.59 -1.79 -2.00
C SER A 256 -10.47 -0.63 -1.02
N GLU A 257 -9.94 0.50 -1.51
CA GLU A 257 -9.92 1.77 -0.80
C GLU A 257 -11.31 2.24 -0.31
N ASP A 258 -12.39 1.81 -0.99
CA ASP A 258 -13.79 2.10 -0.64
C ASP A 258 -14.29 1.28 0.56
N GLN A 259 -13.60 0.18 0.90
CA GLN A 259 -13.85 -0.61 2.10
C GLN A 259 -12.94 -0.15 3.23
N LYS A 260 -12.90 1.17 3.44
CA LYS A 260 -11.89 1.85 4.24
C LYS A 260 -11.73 1.29 5.67
N PHE A 261 -12.80 0.73 6.23
CA PHE A 261 -12.84 0.15 7.57
C PHE A 261 -12.12 -1.21 7.71
N THR A 262 -11.78 -1.90 6.62
CA THR A 262 -11.05 -3.18 6.65
C THR A 262 -9.54 -3.05 6.43
N LEU A 263 -9.04 -1.84 6.11
CA LEU A 263 -7.68 -1.62 5.60
C LEU A 263 -6.59 -1.44 6.68
N GLY A 264 -6.95 -1.13 7.92
CA GLY A 264 -6.05 -1.21 9.09
C GLY A 264 -4.93 -0.17 9.26
N THR A 265 -4.60 0.64 8.26
CA THR A 265 -3.50 1.63 8.36
C THR A 265 -3.97 3.05 8.05
N HIS A 266 -3.45 4.05 8.76
CA HIS A 266 -3.81 5.45 8.57
C HIS A 266 -2.80 6.19 7.67
N TYR A 267 -3.32 7.12 6.87
CA TYR A 267 -2.51 7.97 6.01
C TYR A 267 -2.84 9.41 6.28
N THR A 268 -1.81 10.22 6.19
CA THR A 268 -1.91 11.64 6.33
C THR A 268 -2.14 12.25 4.97
N ASP A 269 -3.21 13.00 4.83
CA ASP A 269 -3.14 14.15 3.94
C ASP A 269 -2.37 15.21 4.69
N HIS A 270 -1.40 15.76 3.99
CA HIS A 270 -0.54 16.74 4.59
C HIS A 270 -1.27 18.11 4.52
N ALA A 271 -2.20 18.32 3.57
CA ALA A 271 -2.79 19.62 3.27
C ALA A 271 -4.03 20.01 4.09
N PHE A 272 -4.94 19.08 4.38
CA PHE A 272 -6.16 19.36 5.15
C PHE A 272 -6.11 18.80 6.57
N GLY A 273 -4.92 18.39 7.04
CA GLY A 273 -4.84 17.43 8.11
C GLY A 273 -5.07 16.02 7.57
N PRO A 274 -5.04 14.98 8.42
CA PRO A 274 -4.96 13.64 7.91
C PRO A 274 -6.26 13.31 7.17
N HIS A 275 -6.17 12.79 5.94
CA HIS A 275 -7.24 12.02 5.31
C HIS A 275 -7.28 10.68 6.07
N VAL A 276 -7.64 10.78 7.35
CA VAL A 276 -7.83 9.65 8.25
C VAL A 276 -8.94 8.86 7.64
N VAL A 277 -8.64 7.63 7.33
CA VAL A 277 -9.71 6.67 7.31
C VAL A 277 -9.91 6.23 8.75
N PRO A 278 -11.13 6.38 9.31
CA PRO A 278 -11.45 5.75 10.58
C PRO A 278 -11.19 4.27 10.43
N VAL A 279 -10.13 3.80 11.04
CA VAL A 279 -9.95 2.38 11.30
C VAL A 279 -10.36 2.03 12.72
N LEU A 280 -10.66 3.05 13.54
CA LEU A 280 -11.15 2.93 14.90
C LEU A 280 -12.56 3.51 15.05
N THR A 281 -13.36 2.81 15.85
CA THR A 281 -14.65 3.25 16.39
C THR A 281 -14.50 4.50 17.28
N ASP A 282 -15.62 5.09 17.70
CA ASP A 282 -15.63 6.19 18.67
C ASP A 282 -14.98 5.82 20.01
N ALA A 283 -14.97 4.53 20.36
CA ALA A 283 -14.30 3.97 21.53
C ALA A 283 -12.81 3.65 21.29
N LEU A 284 -12.26 4.05 20.15
CA LEU A 284 -10.86 3.84 19.75
C LEU A 284 -10.44 2.36 19.63
N GLY A 285 -11.41 1.45 19.46
CA GLY A 285 -11.18 0.05 19.07
C GLY A 285 -11.39 -0.19 17.57
N TRP A 286 -10.82 -1.28 17.02
CA TRP A 286 -11.02 -1.69 15.62
C TRP A 286 -12.49 -1.95 15.28
N TYR A 287 -12.92 -1.62 14.05
CA TYR A 287 -14.24 -1.97 13.53
C TYR A 287 -14.43 -3.50 13.42
N GLU A 288 -15.67 -3.94 13.57
CA GLU A 288 -16.03 -5.36 13.52
C GLU A 288 -15.74 -5.97 12.14
N GLU A 289 -15.98 -5.22 11.07
CA GLU A 289 -15.69 -5.64 9.69
C GLU A 289 -14.22 -5.99 9.51
N LYS A 290 -13.31 -5.19 10.08
CA LYS A 290 -11.87 -5.47 10.07
C LYS A 290 -11.55 -6.77 10.82
N ARG A 291 -12.08 -6.90 12.04
CA ARG A 291 -11.81 -8.08 12.90
C ARG A 291 -12.26 -9.36 12.22
N ARG A 292 -13.43 -9.34 11.57
CA ARG A 292 -13.95 -10.48 10.82
C ARG A 292 -13.10 -10.80 9.59
N PHE A 293 -12.75 -9.79 8.80
CA PHE A 293 -11.87 -9.98 7.66
C PHE A 293 -10.51 -10.57 8.09
N ASP A 294 -9.86 -10.01 9.10
CA ASP A 294 -8.60 -10.53 9.63
C ASP A 294 -8.74 -11.98 10.10
N THR A 295 -9.84 -12.30 10.79
CA THR A 295 -10.10 -13.67 11.28
C THR A 295 -10.27 -14.65 10.12
N ASP A 296 -11.17 -14.35 9.18
CA ASP A 296 -11.54 -15.29 8.12
C ASP A 296 -10.48 -15.40 7.02
N VAL A 297 -9.84 -14.28 6.70
CA VAL A 297 -8.91 -14.16 5.56
C VAL A 297 -7.45 -14.21 6.00
N LEU A 298 -7.10 -13.77 7.22
CA LEU A 298 -5.71 -13.79 7.71
C LEU A 298 -5.44 -14.87 8.78
N GLY A 299 -6.46 -15.36 9.47
CA GLY A 299 -6.39 -16.56 10.33
C GLY A 299 -5.92 -16.33 11.77
N SER A 300 -5.51 -15.11 12.14
CA SER A 300 -5.42 -14.63 13.54
C SER A 300 -5.11 -13.12 13.58
N PRO A 301 -5.77 -12.34 14.45
CA PRO A 301 -5.50 -10.89 14.60
C PRO A 301 -4.13 -10.56 15.23
N ALA A 302 -3.45 -11.52 15.88
CA ALA A 302 -2.27 -11.23 16.71
C ALA A 302 -0.91 -11.25 15.96
N GLY A 303 -0.88 -11.64 14.69
CA GLY A 303 0.37 -11.86 13.95
C GLY A 303 0.84 -10.71 13.05
N PHE A 304 0.08 -9.61 12.97
CA PHE A 304 0.26 -8.56 11.96
C PHE A 304 0.09 -7.13 12.49
N GLU A 305 0.13 -6.95 13.82
CA GLU A 305 0.30 -5.66 14.49
C GLU A 305 1.78 -5.34 14.70
#